data_AF-A0A3M7CKZ1-F1
#
_entry.id   AF-A0A3M7CKZ1-F1
#
_cell.length_a   1.000
_cell.length_b   1.000
_cell.length_c   1.000
_cell.angle_alpha   90.00
_cell.angle_beta   90.00
_cell.angle_gamma   90.00
#
_symmetry.space_group_name_H-M   'P 1'
#
loop_
_entity.id
_entity.type
_entity.pdbx_description
1 polymer ?
#
loop_
_entity_poly.entity_id
_entity_poly.type
_entity_poly.pdbx_seq_one_letter_code
_entity_poly.pdbx_strand_id
1 'polypeptide(L)'
;TNADFSGLQHAPHKKGPQDPRTALEAAQNKQRRVSGYDAEKRADIAEKDLWLNAKKRAHGERVRDDTSLLKKALKRKEKQKGKSEKAWKEREEAVVKGKEMKQKKREDNLRKRREEKGGNKGGKKKAGAGKGTGKKKGGRPGFEGSLKA
;
A
#
# COMPACT_ATOMS: atom_id res chain seq x y z
N THR A 1 16.64 -36.09 42.47
CA THR A 1 15.48 -36.42 41.61
C THR A 1 15.54 -35.52 40.40
N ASN A 2 15.87 -36.10 39.24
CA ASN A 2 15.97 -35.34 37.99
C ASN A 2 14.58 -34.81 37.62
N ALA A 3 14.38 -33.50 37.72
CA ALA A 3 13.20 -32.85 37.18
C ALA A 3 13.30 -32.91 35.66
N ASP A 4 12.57 -33.84 35.06
CA ASP A 4 12.50 -33.98 33.61
C ASP A 4 11.71 -32.78 33.03
N PHE A 5 12.41 -31.91 32.29
CA PHE A 5 11.85 -30.73 31.64
C PHE A 5 11.20 -31.05 30.28
N SER A 6 11.09 -32.33 29.91
CA SER A 6 10.46 -32.82 28.65
C SER A 6 8.99 -32.41 28.48
N GLY A 7 8.31 -32.00 29.56
CA GLY A 7 6.93 -31.50 29.54
C GLY A 7 6.74 -30.04 29.09
N LEU A 8 7.82 -29.27 28.85
CA LEU A 8 7.76 -27.92 28.26
C LEU A 8 7.48 -27.98 26.75
N GLN A 9 6.42 -28.69 26.36
CA GLN A 9 5.95 -28.65 24.99
C GLN A 9 5.44 -27.24 24.68
N HIS A 10 6.01 -26.63 23.64
CA HIS A 10 5.62 -25.33 23.11
C HIS A 10 4.10 -25.30 22.85
N ALA A 11 3.34 -24.67 23.74
CA ALA A 11 1.89 -24.57 23.56
C ALA A 11 1.60 -23.84 22.23
N PRO A 12 0.72 -24.37 21.38
CA PRO A 12 0.42 -23.77 20.08
C PRO A 12 -0.09 -22.34 20.29
N HIS A 13 0.35 -21.42 19.44
CA HIS A 13 -0.10 -20.02 19.50
C HIS A 13 -1.63 -19.95 19.51
N LYS A 14 -2.20 -19.42 20.59
CA LYS A 14 -3.65 -19.25 20.68
C LYS A 14 -4.11 -18.21 19.66
N LYS A 15 -5.04 -18.62 18.81
CA LYS A 15 -5.72 -17.77 17.83
C LYS A 15 -6.76 -16.90 18.56
N GLY A 16 -6.32 -15.78 19.12
CA GLY A 16 -7.21 -14.70 19.58
C GLY A 16 -7.28 -13.56 18.55
N PRO A 17 -8.31 -12.70 18.57
CA PRO A 17 -8.34 -11.49 17.75
C PRO A 17 -7.10 -10.64 18.04
N GLN A 18 -6.13 -10.64 17.14
CA GLN A 18 -4.92 -9.81 17.22
C GLN A 18 -5.21 -8.36 16.82
N ASP A 19 -6.47 -7.93 16.84
CA ASP A 19 -6.81 -6.57 16.47
C ASP A 19 -6.53 -5.61 17.64
N PRO A 20 -5.66 -4.59 17.47
CA PRO A 20 -5.42 -3.57 18.47
C PRO A 20 -6.69 -2.86 18.98
N ARG A 21 -7.78 -2.82 18.21
CA ARG A 21 -9.05 -2.22 18.66
C ARG A 21 -9.70 -3.05 19.77
N THR A 22 -9.91 -4.34 19.51
CA THR A 22 -10.48 -5.27 20.50
C THR A 22 -9.59 -5.41 21.73
N ALA A 23 -8.26 -5.44 21.54
CA ALA A 23 -7.32 -5.47 22.65
C ALA A 23 -7.38 -4.18 23.50
N LEU A 24 -7.57 -3.01 22.88
CA LEU A 24 -7.73 -1.75 23.61
C LEU A 24 -9.01 -1.75 24.45
N GLU A 25 -10.12 -2.22 23.87
CA GLU A 25 -11.40 -2.32 24.56
C GLU A 25 -11.32 -3.29 25.74
N ALA A 26 -10.69 -4.45 25.57
CA ALA A 26 -10.46 -5.40 26.64
C ALA A 26 -9.61 -4.79 27.79
N ALA A 27 -8.54 -4.05 27.46
CA ALA A 27 -7.72 -3.37 28.46
C ALA A 27 -8.50 -2.29 29.22
N GLN A 28 -9.33 -1.51 28.51
CA GLN A 28 -10.20 -0.50 29.13
C GLN A 28 -11.28 -1.12 30.02
N ASN A 29 -11.89 -2.21 29.59
CA ASN A 29 -12.91 -2.91 30.37
C ASN A 29 -12.30 -3.55 31.62
N LYS A 30 -11.08 -4.09 31.52
CA LYS A 30 -10.32 -4.55 32.69
C LYS A 30 -10.04 -3.40 33.67
N GLN A 31 -9.60 -2.24 33.16
CA GLN A 31 -9.35 -1.06 34.00
C GLN A 31 -10.63 -0.58 34.71
N ARG A 32 -11.76 -0.53 33.98
CA ARG A 32 -13.08 -0.17 34.55
C ARG A 32 -13.52 -1.14 35.65
N ARG A 33 -13.30 -2.44 35.44
CA ARG A 33 -13.60 -3.46 36.44
C ARG A 33 -12.74 -3.28 37.69
N VAL A 34 -11.45 -3.05 37.53
CA VAL A 34 -10.51 -2.88 38.66
C VAL A 34 -10.79 -1.58 39.43
N SER A 35 -11.21 -0.51 38.77
CA SER A 35 -11.56 0.76 39.44
C SER A 35 -12.77 0.65 40.38
N GLY A 36 -13.64 -0.34 40.20
CA GLY A 36 -14.80 -0.55 41.06
C GLY A 36 -14.50 -1.23 42.40
N TYR A 37 -13.29 -1.78 42.61
CA TYR A 37 -12.90 -2.45 43.85
C TYR A 37 -12.22 -1.52 44.85
N ASP A 38 -12.10 -1.98 46.10
CA ASP A 38 -11.36 -1.32 47.18
C ASP A 38 -9.84 -1.30 46.92
N ALA A 39 -9.11 -0.39 47.56
CA ALA A 39 -7.67 -0.22 47.35
C ALA A 39 -6.86 -1.51 47.61
N GLU A 40 -7.19 -2.24 48.67
CA GLU A 40 -6.54 -3.52 49.02
C GLU A 40 -6.77 -4.58 47.94
N LYS A 41 -8.02 -4.74 47.49
CA LYS A 41 -8.37 -5.67 46.40
C LYS A 41 -7.70 -5.28 45.08
N ARG A 42 -7.54 -3.98 44.80
CA ARG A 42 -6.81 -3.52 43.60
C ARG A 42 -5.33 -3.91 43.67
N ALA A 43 -4.69 -3.76 44.84
CA ALA A 43 -3.30 -4.14 45.03
C ALA A 43 -3.09 -5.65 44.87
N ASP A 44 -3.95 -6.46 45.49
CA ASP A 44 -3.93 -7.93 45.36
C ASP A 44 -4.15 -8.38 43.90
N ILE A 45 -5.10 -7.77 43.18
CA ILE A 45 -5.32 -8.04 41.75
C ILE A 45 -4.08 -7.66 40.93
N ALA A 46 -3.46 -6.51 41.21
CA ALA A 46 -2.28 -6.04 40.49
C ALA A 46 -1.07 -6.98 40.69
N GLU A 47 -0.86 -7.46 41.92
CA GLU A 47 0.19 -8.43 42.23
C GLU A 47 -0.06 -9.76 41.52
N LYS A 48 -1.28 -10.30 41.60
CA LYS A 48 -1.66 -11.54 40.89
C LYS A 48 -1.47 -11.39 39.38
N ASP A 49 -1.90 -10.27 38.80
CA ASP A 49 -1.72 -9.97 37.38
C ASP A 49 -0.24 -9.88 36.99
N LEU A 50 0.62 -9.32 37.84
CA LEU A 50 2.05 -9.21 37.60
C LEU A 50 2.68 -10.61 37.49
N TRP A 51 2.43 -11.47 38.47
CA TRP A 51 2.96 -12.83 38.50
C TRP A 51 2.40 -13.70 37.37
N LEU A 52 1.10 -13.58 37.08
CA LEU A 52 0.49 -14.28 35.94
C LEU A 52 1.10 -13.84 34.61
N ASN A 53 1.32 -12.53 34.42
CA ASN A 53 1.95 -12.02 33.21
C ASN A 53 3.42 -12.42 33.09
N ALA A 54 4.16 -12.46 34.20
CA ALA A 54 5.53 -12.96 34.24
C ALA A 54 5.58 -14.45 33.83
N LYS A 55 4.70 -15.29 34.38
CA LYS A 55 4.58 -16.70 34.02
C LYS A 55 4.23 -16.90 32.54
N LYS A 56 3.28 -16.15 32.01
CA LYS A 56 2.90 -16.17 30.59
C LYS A 56 4.07 -15.80 29.68
N ARG A 57 4.81 -14.74 30.03
CA ARG A 57 5.99 -14.32 29.27
C ARG A 57 7.12 -15.35 29.32
N ALA A 58 7.37 -15.97 30.48
CA ALA A 58 8.35 -17.04 30.63
C ALA A 58 7.98 -18.27 29.77
N HIS A 59 6.70 -18.56 29.63
CA HIS A 59 6.17 -19.58 28.72
C HIS A 59 6.22 -19.17 27.22
N GLY A 60 6.63 -17.93 26.90
CA GLY A 60 6.72 -17.44 25.53
C GLY A 60 5.44 -16.82 24.96
N GLU A 61 4.40 -16.62 25.78
CA GLU A 61 3.20 -15.90 25.35
C GLU A 61 3.46 -14.37 25.30
N ARG A 62 3.15 -13.75 24.15
CA ARG A 62 3.29 -12.30 23.97
C ARG A 62 2.07 -11.55 24.50
N VAL A 63 2.13 -11.15 25.77
CA VAL A 63 1.13 -10.30 26.44
C VAL A 63 1.15 -8.87 25.85
N ARG A 64 0.01 -8.37 25.33
CA ARG A 64 -0.11 -7.08 24.61
C ARG A 64 -1.26 -6.22 25.15
N ASP A 65 -1.12 -5.82 26.40
CA ASP A 65 -2.23 -5.17 27.14
C ASP A 65 -1.98 -3.68 27.42
N ASP A 66 -0.88 -3.11 26.93
CA ASP A 66 -0.52 -1.70 27.12
C ASP A 66 -1.39 -0.78 26.25
N THR A 67 -2.25 0.01 26.89
CA THR A 67 -3.17 0.94 26.24
C THR A 67 -2.47 1.99 25.38
N SER A 68 -1.27 2.44 25.78
CA SER A 68 -0.49 3.43 25.04
C SER A 68 0.05 2.87 23.71
N LEU A 69 0.53 1.63 23.74
CA LEU A 69 1.02 0.91 22.57
C LEU A 69 -0.11 0.52 21.64
N LEU A 70 -1.27 0.10 22.18
CA LEU A 70 -2.46 -0.22 21.40
C LEU A 70 -3.02 1.01 20.67
N LYS A 71 -3.09 2.16 21.33
CA LYS A 71 -3.45 3.44 20.68
C LYS A 71 -2.46 3.82 19.58
N LYS A 72 -1.15 3.66 19.80
CA LYS A 72 -0.12 3.89 18.77
C LYS A 72 -0.27 2.93 17.59
N ALA A 73 -0.60 1.66 17.84
CA ALA A 73 -0.85 0.68 16.80
C ALA A 73 -2.06 1.07 15.92
N LEU A 74 -3.15 1.54 16.52
CA LEU A 74 -4.31 2.07 15.78
C LEU A 74 -3.93 3.26 14.91
N LYS A 75 -3.25 4.27 15.48
CA LYS A 75 -2.78 5.43 14.71
C LYS A 75 -1.88 5.06 13.54
N ARG A 76 -1.03 4.03 13.69
CA ARG A 76 -0.20 3.51 12.57
C ARG A 76 -1.06 2.87 11.49
N LYS A 77 -2.04 2.06 11.85
CA LYS A 77 -3.00 1.46 10.89
C LYS A 77 -3.76 2.54 10.13
N GLU A 78 -4.27 3.55 10.83
CA GLU A 78 -4.99 4.69 10.23
C GLU A 78 -4.09 5.45 9.24
N LYS A 79 -2.86 5.79 9.63
CA LYS A 79 -1.88 6.44 8.74
C LYS A 79 -1.58 5.59 7.51
N GLN A 80 -1.43 4.28 7.67
CA GLN A 80 -1.19 3.36 6.54
C GLN A 80 -2.38 3.36 5.58
N LYS A 81 -3.61 3.32 6.11
CA LYS A 81 -4.83 3.39 5.31
C LYS A 81 -4.98 4.73 4.58
N GLY A 82 -4.71 5.85 5.25
CA GLY A 82 -4.69 7.18 4.62
C GLY A 82 -3.63 7.31 3.52
N LYS A 83 -2.43 6.71 3.70
CA LYS A 83 -1.42 6.65 2.63
C LYS A 83 -1.89 5.83 1.44
N SER A 84 -2.48 4.66 1.67
CA SER A 84 -3.00 3.84 0.58
C SER A 84 -4.15 4.55 -0.15
N GLU A 85 -5.06 5.19 0.58
CA GLU A 85 -6.18 5.93 -0.03
C GLU A 85 -5.67 7.04 -0.95
N LYS A 86 -4.72 7.86 -0.49
CA LYS A 86 -4.09 8.91 -1.31
C LYS A 86 -3.42 8.34 -2.55
N ALA A 87 -2.62 7.27 -2.41
CA ALA A 87 -1.95 6.63 -3.53
C ALA A 87 -2.93 6.08 -4.56
N TRP A 88 -4.10 5.57 -4.14
CA TRP A 88 -5.14 5.12 -5.05
C TRP A 88 -5.83 6.28 -5.77
N LYS A 89 -6.13 7.38 -5.07
CA LYS A 89 -6.67 8.61 -5.68
C LYS A 89 -5.71 9.19 -6.72
N GLU A 90 -4.42 9.29 -6.39
CA GLU A 90 -3.39 9.76 -7.32
C GLU A 90 -3.29 8.87 -8.58
N ARG A 91 -3.41 7.54 -8.42
CA ARG A 91 -3.44 6.61 -9.57
C ARG A 91 -4.67 6.83 -10.43
N GLU A 92 -5.84 7.01 -9.83
CA GLU A 92 -7.08 7.27 -10.55
C GLU A 92 -7.00 8.59 -11.33
N GLU A 93 -6.54 9.66 -10.68
CA GLU A 93 -6.30 10.94 -11.34
C GLU A 93 -5.29 10.84 -12.49
N ALA A 94 -4.20 10.09 -12.30
CA ALA A 94 -3.20 9.88 -13.35
C ALA A 94 -3.79 9.15 -14.56
N VAL A 95 -4.69 8.19 -14.33
CA VAL A 95 -5.41 7.49 -15.41
C VAL A 95 -6.34 8.45 -16.15
N VAL A 96 -7.11 9.28 -15.42
CA VAL A 96 -8.01 10.28 -16.03
C VAL A 96 -7.22 11.30 -16.84
N LYS A 97 -6.20 11.93 -16.24
CA LYS A 97 -5.31 12.89 -16.91
C LYS A 97 -4.63 12.26 -18.13
N GLY A 98 -4.20 10.99 -18.03
CA GLY A 98 -3.63 10.24 -19.15
C GLY A 98 -4.59 10.02 -20.31
N LYS A 99 -5.88 9.75 -20.03
CA LYS A 99 -6.93 9.66 -21.04
C LYS A 99 -7.20 11.02 -21.69
N GLU A 100 -7.37 12.06 -20.88
CA GLU A 100 -7.61 13.43 -21.36
C GLU A 100 -6.47 13.96 -22.23
N MET A 101 -5.21 13.76 -21.84
CA MET A 101 -4.06 14.19 -22.66
C MET A 101 -4.03 13.49 -24.02
N LYS A 102 -4.36 12.19 -24.08
CA LYS A 102 -4.45 11.46 -25.35
C LYS A 102 -5.60 11.98 -26.21
N GLN A 103 -6.75 12.27 -25.61
CA GLN A 103 -7.90 12.85 -26.30
C GLN A 103 -7.59 14.26 -26.82
N LYS A 104 -7.05 15.16 -25.99
CA LYS A 104 -6.59 16.51 -26.40
C LYS A 104 -5.61 16.46 -27.56
N LYS A 105 -4.59 15.58 -27.49
CA LYS A 105 -3.64 15.40 -28.60
C LYS A 105 -4.33 14.93 -29.88
N ARG A 106 -5.34 14.07 -29.79
CA ARG A 106 -6.14 13.64 -30.94
C ARG A 106 -6.96 14.79 -31.52
N GLU A 107 -7.63 15.56 -30.68
CA GLU A 107 -8.43 16.73 -31.08
C GLU A 107 -7.56 17.80 -31.75
N ASP A 108 -6.40 18.12 -31.18
CA ASP A 108 -5.43 19.05 -31.75
C ASP A 108 -4.92 18.58 -33.12
N ASN A 109 -4.61 17.29 -33.26
CA ASN A 109 -4.18 16.73 -34.54
C ASN A 109 -5.30 16.74 -35.58
N LEU A 110 -6.56 16.49 -35.18
CA LEU A 110 -7.71 16.58 -36.07
C LEU A 110 -8.00 18.04 -36.47
N ARG A 111 -7.84 18.99 -35.55
CA ARG A 111 -7.96 20.43 -35.82
C ARG A 111 -6.92 20.88 -36.85
N LYS A 112 -5.64 20.54 -36.64
CA LYS A 112 -4.56 20.82 -37.61
C LYS A 112 -4.87 20.26 -38.99
N ARG A 113 -5.32 18.99 -39.08
CA ARG A 113 -5.73 18.39 -40.37
C ARG A 113 -6.90 19.12 -41.03
N ARG A 114 -7.87 19.62 -40.26
CA ARG A 114 -9.00 20.41 -40.79
C ARG A 114 -8.52 21.77 -41.32
N GLU A 115 -7.63 22.45 -40.59
CA GLU A 115 -7.03 23.72 -40.99
C GLU A 115 -6.19 23.56 -42.27
N GLU A 116 -5.32 22.54 -42.35
CA GLU A 116 -4.52 22.22 -43.54
C GLU A 116 -5.41 21.91 -44.76
N LYS A 117 -6.49 21.14 -44.57
CA LYS A 117 -7.43 20.79 -45.64
C LYS A 117 -8.33 21.97 -46.05
N GLY A 118 -8.63 22.88 -45.11
CA GLY A 118 -9.38 24.11 -45.33
C GLY A 118 -8.56 25.20 -46.03
N GLY A 119 -7.26 25.29 -45.73
CA GLY A 119 -6.33 26.22 -46.38
C GLY A 119 -6.04 25.87 -47.84
N ASN A 120 -6.23 24.61 -48.25
CA ASN A 120 -6.01 24.17 -49.62
C ASN A 120 -7.24 24.29 -50.55
N LYS A 121 -8.29 25.01 -50.12
CA LYS A 121 -9.44 25.37 -50.98
C LYS A 121 -9.25 26.67 -51.78
N GLY A 122 -8.09 27.34 -51.69
CA GLY A 122 -7.77 28.46 -52.56
C GLY A 122 -6.27 28.67 -52.70
N GLY A 123 -5.71 28.43 -53.89
CA GLY A 123 -4.38 28.95 -54.23
C GLY A 123 -3.41 27.98 -54.90
N LYS A 124 -3.43 27.98 -56.23
CA LYS A 124 -2.52 27.35 -57.18
C LYS A 124 -1.02 27.72 -56.93
N LYS A 125 -0.13 26.77 -57.25
CA LYS A 125 1.29 26.88 -57.73
C LYS A 125 2.41 26.44 -56.76
N LYS A 126 2.97 25.25 -57.04
CA LYS A 126 4.33 25.15 -57.60
C LYS A 126 4.42 23.92 -58.51
N ALA A 127 4.18 24.17 -59.80
CA ALA A 127 4.75 23.36 -60.86
C ALA A 127 6.25 23.68 -60.92
N GLY A 128 7.07 22.64 -61.01
CA GLY A 128 8.52 22.73 -61.10
C GLY A 128 9.09 21.36 -61.39
N ALA A 129 8.84 20.87 -62.61
CA ALA A 129 9.60 19.77 -63.17
C ALA A 129 11.08 20.17 -63.27
N GLY A 130 12.00 19.31 -62.83
CA GLY A 130 13.42 19.52 -63.12
C GLY A 130 14.41 18.78 -62.21
N LYS A 131 14.80 17.58 -62.67
CA LYS A 131 16.21 17.10 -62.73
C LYS A 131 16.93 16.75 -61.40
N GLY A 132 17.23 15.46 -61.20
CA GLY A 132 18.30 15.07 -60.26
C GLY A 132 18.35 13.59 -59.88
N THR A 133 18.95 12.79 -60.76
CA THR A 133 19.74 11.57 -60.48
C THR A 133 20.07 11.26 -59.01
N GLY A 134 19.81 10.02 -58.58
CA GLY A 134 20.81 9.26 -57.81
C GLY A 134 20.49 8.91 -56.35
N LYS A 135 20.61 7.61 -56.08
CA LYS A 135 20.95 6.96 -54.81
C LYS A 135 19.79 6.52 -53.89
N LYS A 136 19.28 5.32 -54.18
CA LYS A 136 18.85 4.38 -53.14
C LYS A 136 19.96 4.28 -52.10
N LYS A 137 19.70 4.68 -50.85
CA LYS A 137 20.59 4.43 -49.72
C LYS A 137 19.76 4.06 -48.48
N GLY A 138 20.03 2.87 -47.96
CA GLY A 138 19.71 2.51 -46.58
C GLY A 138 18.39 1.77 -46.39
N GLY A 139 18.44 0.44 -46.50
CA GLY A 139 17.38 -0.43 -46.05
C GLY A 139 17.08 -0.23 -44.57
N ARG A 140 15.82 -0.48 -44.20
CA ARG A 140 15.35 -0.53 -42.82
C ARG A 140 16.24 -1.53 -42.06
N PRO A 141 16.92 -1.15 -40.96
CA PRO A 141 17.70 -2.12 -40.19
C PRO A 141 16.73 -3.16 -39.63
N GLY A 142 16.85 -4.38 -40.17
CA GLY A 142 16.07 -5.53 -39.75
C GLY A 142 16.40 -5.88 -38.30
N PHE A 143 15.34 -6.25 -37.59
CA PHE A 143 15.36 -6.88 -36.27
C PHE A 143 16.05 -8.25 -36.38
N GLU A 144 17.38 -8.26 -36.45
CA GLU A 144 18.19 -9.48 -36.41
C GLU A 144 19.05 -9.45 -35.16
N GLY A 145 18.46 -9.96 -34.09
CA GLY A 145 19.11 -10.24 -32.83
C GLY A 145 18.44 -11.43 -32.16
N SER A 146 18.13 -12.50 -32.91
CA SER A 146 17.82 -13.79 -32.29
C SER A 146 19.13 -14.40 -31.80
N LEU A 147 19.42 -14.23 -30.52
CA LEU A 147 20.52 -14.90 -29.83
C LEU A 147 20.35 -16.41 -29.98
N LYS A 148 21.32 -17.06 -30.63
CA LYS A 148 21.58 -18.49 -30.49
C LYS A 148 23.05 -18.66 -30.13
N ALA A 149 23.29 -18.87 -28.84
CA ALA A 149 24.43 -19.59 -28.26
C ALA A 149 24.05 -19.92 -26.81
#